data_AF-A0A9C9NGS1-F1
#
_entry.id   AF-A0A9C9NGS1-F1
#
_cell.length_a   1.000
_cell.length_b   1.000
_cell.length_c   1.000
_cell.angle_alpha   90.00
_cell.angle_beta   90.00
_cell.angle_gamma   90.00
#
_symmetry.space_group_name_H-M   'P 1'
#
loop_
_entity.id
_entity.type
_entity.pdbx_description
1 polymer ?
#
loop_
_entity_poly.entity_id
_entity_poly.type
_entity_poly.pdbx_seq_one_letter_code
_entity_poly.pdbx_strand_id
1 'polypeptide(L)'
;MPYIRETILTTCSAAGEVHIAPLGIIQDGEGWVVAPFRPSTTLANLEATGVAVVNYTDEVKIFAGCLTGRKDWPLTPIDGCKVPRLEAALAHDVLEVVSIAPDERRPRFTCRVAASGQHRPFQGMNRAKAAVLEAAILVSRLTMLPAEKIEDE
;
A
#
# COMPACT_ATOMS: atom_id res chain seq x y z
N MET A 1 4.62 2.44 -19.87
CA MET A 1 4.68 2.72 -18.41
C MET A 1 4.06 1.54 -17.68
N PRO A 2 4.62 1.10 -16.54
CA PRO A 2 3.98 0.08 -15.72
C PRO A 2 2.63 0.58 -15.22
N TYR A 3 1.63 -0.29 -15.16
CA TYR A 3 0.35 0.03 -14.54
C TYR A 3 0.51 -0.08 -13.02
N ILE A 4 0.31 1.05 -12.32
CA ILE A 4 0.47 1.17 -10.87
C ILE A 4 -0.87 1.53 -10.25
N ARG A 5 -1.26 0.83 -9.18
CA ARG A 5 -2.37 1.25 -8.32
C ARG A 5 -1.82 1.82 -7.03
N GLU A 6 -2.22 3.03 -6.71
CA GLU A 6 -1.96 3.61 -5.38
C GLU A 6 -2.90 2.96 -4.36
N THR A 7 -2.31 2.29 -3.38
CA THR A 7 -3.05 1.49 -2.40
C THR A 7 -2.52 1.70 -1.01
N ILE A 8 -3.24 1.21 -0.01
CA ILE A 8 -2.71 1.02 1.33
C ILE A 8 -2.44 -0.46 1.53
N LEU A 9 -1.21 -0.82 1.87
CA LEU A 9 -0.89 -2.17 2.31
C LEU A 9 -1.07 -2.29 3.81
N THR A 10 -1.66 -3.41 4.22
CA THR A 10 -1.52 -3.95 5.56
C THR A 10 -0.58 -5.16 5.50
N THR A 11 0.34 -5.25 6.45
CA THR A 11 1.26 -6.39 6.63
C THR A 11 1.37 -6.69 8.12
N CYS A 12 1.85 -7.88 8.49
CA CYS A 12 2.08 -8.22 9.90
C CYS A 12 3.52 -8.66 10.12
N SER A 13 4.06 -8.35 11.29
CA SER A 13 5.29 -8.98 11.77
C SER A 13 5.02 -10.43 12.16
N ALA A 14 6.08 -11.21 12.41
CA ALA A 14 5.95 -12.57 12.93
C ALA A 14 5.23 -12.64 14.31
N ALA A 15 5.26 -11.54 15.07
CA ALA A 15 4.56 -11.41 16.36
C ALA A 15 3.08 -11.01 16.22
N GLY A 16 2.60 -10.73 15.00
CA GLY A 16 1.22 -10.31 14.73
C GLY A 16 0.99 -8.79 14.78
N GLU A 17 2.06 -7.99 14.95
CA GLU A 17 1.96 -6.52 14.93
C GLU A 17 1.67 -6.04 13.50
N VAL A 18 0.55 -5.33 13.33
CA VAL A 18 0.08 -4.85 12.03
C VAL A 18 0.80 -3.55 11.65
N HIS A 19 1.25 -3.46 10.41
CA HIS A 19 1.77 -2.24 9.81
C HIS A 19 0.91 -1.79 8.64
N ILE A 20 0.58 -0.50 8.60
CA ILE A 20 -0.26 0.14 7.58
C ILE A 20 0.58 1.17 6.83
N ALA A 21 0.73 1.03 5.52
CA ALA A 21 1.54 1.97 4.72
C ALA A 21 0.98 2.17 3.30
N PRO A 22 1.05 3.39 2.75
CA PRO A 22 0.77 3.62 1.34
C PRO A 22 1.86 2.98 0.50
N LEU A 23 1.45 2.28 -0.56
CA LEU A 23 2.37 1.73 -1.54
C LEU A 23 1.67 1.53 -2.89
N GLY A 24 2.37 1.95 -3.95
CA GLY A 24 2.02 1.63 -5.32
C GLY A 24 2.34 0.16 -5.63
N ILE A 25 1.32 -0.63 -5.97
CA ILE A 25 1.50 -2.00 -6.48
C ILE A 25 1.54 -1.99 -8.00
N ILE A 26 2.46 -2.76 -8.58
CA ILE A 26 2.71 -2.78 -10.03
C ILE A 26 2.07 -4.04 -10.62
N GLN A 27 1.28 -3.91 -11.67
CA GLN A 27 0.66 -5.06 -12.32
C GLN A 27 1.72 -5.93 -13.01
N ASP A 28 1.62 -7.25 -12.84
CA ASP A 28 2.48 -8.24 -13.47
C ASP A 28 1.66 -9.49 -13.83
N GLY A 29 1.23 -9.57 -15.09
CA GLY A 29 0.26 -10.58 -15.54
C GLY A 29 -1.05 -10.49 -14.77
N GLU A 30 -1.45 -11.61 -14.15
CA GLU A 30 -2.62 -11.72 -13.26
C GLU A 30 -2.31 -11.36 -11.80
N GLY A 31 -1.03 -11.11 -11.48
CA GLY A 31 -0.55 -10.83 -10.13
C GLY A 31 -0.07 -9.40 -9.95
N TRP A 32 0.64 -9.21 -8.84
CA TRP A 32 1.16 -7.90 -8.42
C TRP A 32 2.61 -8.00 -8.00
N VAL A 33 3.37 -6.95 -8.29
CA VAL A 33 4.68 -6.72 -7.72
C VAL A 33 4.58 -5.68 -6.61
N VAL A 34 5.04 -6.07 -5.42
CA VAL A 34 5.22 -5.20 -4.25
C VAL A 34 6.70 -4.83 -4.16
N ALA A 35 7.02 -3.54 -4.20
CA ALA A 35 8.40 -3.05 -4.27
C ALA A 35 8.68 -1.99 -3.19
N PRO A 36 8.81 -2.39 -1.91
CA PRO A 36 9.10 -1.50 -0.81
C PRO A 36 10.57 -1.04 -0.83
N PHE A 37 10.84 0.14 -0.27
CA PHE A 37 12.21 0.64 -0.11
C PHE A 37 12.89 0.02 1.11
N ARG A 38 14.22 -0.12 1.04
CA ARG A 38 15.09 -0.38 2.19
C ARG A 38 15.46 0.94 2.89
N PRO A 39 15.41 1.03 4.23
CA PRO A 39 14.68 0.14 5.15
C PRO A 39 13.18 0.49 5.20
N SER A 40 12.32 -0.50 5.41
CA SER A 40 10.90 -0.25 5.75
C SER A 40 10.29 -1.42 6.53
N THR A 41 9.27 -1.13 7.34
CA THR A 41 8.54 -2.16 8.10
C THR A 41 7.76 -3.09 7.16
N THR A 42 7.17 -2.56 6.09
CA THR A 42 6.53 -3.37 5.02
C THR A 42 7.49 -4.43 4.47
N LEU A 43 8.75 -4.03 4.18
CA LEU A 43 9.76 -4.96 3.69
C LEU A 43 10.07 -6.05 4.72
N ALA A 44 10.35 -5.68 5.97
CA ALA A 44 10.67 -6.63 7.03
C ALA A 44 9.53 -7.65 7.23
N ASN A 45 8.28 -7.18 7.18
CA ASN A 45 7.11 -8.04 7.30
C ASN A 45 6.95 -8.99 6.10
N LEU A 46 7.18 -8.51 4.87
CA LEU A 46 7.15 -9.34 3.66
C LEU A 46 8.25 -10.40 3.66
N GLU A 47 9.47 -10.06 4.04
CA GLU A 47 10.58 -11.01 4.18
C GLU A 47 10.29 -12.07 5.26
N ALA A 48 9.61 -11.69 6.34
CA ALA A 48 9.30 -12.59 7.45
C ALA A 48 8.06 -13.49 7.20
N THR A 49 7.04 -12.97 6.52
CA THR A 49 5.71 -13.64 6.45
C THR A 49 5.29 -14.00 5.04
N GLY A 50 5.84 -13.36 4.01
CA GLY A 50 5.42 -13.57 2.62
C GLY A 50 3.96 -13.18 2.32
N VAL A 51 3.29 -12.45 3.21
CA VAL A 51 1.87 -12.09 3.07
C VAL A 51 1.68 -10.58 3.20
N ALA A 52 0.88 -10.02 2.31
CA ALA A 52 0.38 -8.65 2.42
C ALA A 52 -1.10 -8.60 2.03
N VAL A 53 -1.82 -7.62 2.54
CA VAL A 53 -3.18 -7.32 2.10
C VAL A 53 -3.18 -5.96 1.44
N VAL A 54 -3.62 -5.94 0.18
CA VAL A 54 -3.86 -4.72 -0.58
C VAL A 54 -5.24 -4.21 -0.22
N ASN A 55 -5.31 -2.94 0.18
CA ASN A 55 -6.57 -2.27 0.44
C ASN A 55 -6.82 -1.24 -0.66
N TYR A 56 -7.82 -1.53 -1.50
CA TYR A 56 -8.33 -0.59 -2.48
C TYR A 56 -9.28 0.35 -1.76
N THR A 57 -8.84 1.57 -1.46
CA THR A 57 -9.63 2.57 -0.74
C THR A 57 -9.61 3.90 -1.45
N ASP A 58 -10.71 4.63 -1.37
CA ASP A 58 -10.84 6.02 -1.81
C ASP A 58 -10.83 7.00 -0.61
N GLU A 59 -10.46 6.52 0.58
CA GLU A 59 -10.32 7.35 1.78
C GLU A 59 -8.92 7.96 1.85
N VAL A 60 -8.79 9.13 1.22
CA VAL A 60 -7.52 9.85 1.05
C VAL A 60 -6.91 10.35 2.36
N LYS A 61 -7.71 10.47 3.44
CA LYS A 61 -7.17 10.79 4.77
C LYS A 61 -6.22 9.71 5.29
N ILE A 62 -6.38 8.46 4.85
CA ILE A 62 -5.48 7.36 5.25
C ILE A 62 -4.11 7.54 4.60
N PHE A 63 -4.07 7.84 3.29
CA PHE A 63 -2.83 8.15 2.58
C PHE A 63 -2.10 9.33 3.24
N ALA A 64 -2.80 10.46 3.41
CA ALA A 64 -2.23 11.65 4.03
C ALA A 64 -1.77 11.40 5.47
N GLY A 65 -2.58 10.72 6.27
CA GLY A 65 -2.25 10.43 7.66
C GLY A 65 -1.03 9.53 7.81
N CYS A 66 -0.92 8.46 7.02
CA CYS A 66 0.26 7.59 7.07
C CYS A 66 1.56 8.36 6.76
N LEU A 67 1.51 9.34 5.87
CA LEU A 67 2.67 10.16 5.47
C LEU A 67 2.93 11.35 6.42
N THR A 68 1.97 11.70 7.27
CA THR A 68 2.06 12.80 8.24
C THR A 68 2.09 12.33 9.69
N GLY A 69 2.24 11.02 9.93
CA GLY A 69 2.49 10.44 11.25
C GLY A 69 1.31 9.73 11.92
N ARG A 70 0.10 9.81 11.37
CA ARG A 70 -1.05 9.02 11.84
C ARG A 70 -1.03 7.61 11.24
N LYS A 71 -0.75 6.62 12.07
CA LYS A 71 -0.57 5.23 11.64
C LYS A 71 -1.70 4.28 12.06
N ASP A 72 -2.50 4.69 13.04
CA ASP A 72 -3.61 3.88 13.54
C ASP A 72 -4.90 4.17 12.75
N TRP A 73 -5.40 3.12 12.10
CA TRP A 73 -6.62 3.12 11.31
C TRP A 73 -7.44 1.87 11.63
N PRO A 74 -8.78 1.94 11.65
CA PRO A 74 -9.61 0.78 11.94
C PRO A 74 -9.38 -0.37 10.95
N LEU A 75 -9.28 -1.58 11.51
CA LEU A 75 -8.99 -2.81 10.79
C LEU A 75 -10.16 -3.79 10.94
N THR A 76 -10.35 -4.62 9.93
CA THR A 76 -11.32 -5.72 9.93
C THR A 76 -10.58 -7.03 9.63
N PRO A 77 -10.80 -8.10 10.41
CA PRO A 77 -10.27 -9.42 10.10
C PRO A 77 -10.70 -9.93 8.72
N ILE A 78 -9.88 -10.79 8.13
CA ILE A 78 -10.22 -11.56 6.93
C ILE A 78 -10.16 -13.03 7.33
N ASP A 79 -11.22 -13.78 7.02
CA ASP A 79 -11.27 -15.21 7.33
C ASP A 79 -10.11 -15.96 6.66
N GLY A 80 -9.37 -16.74 7.44
CA GLY A 80 -8.22 -17.50 6.95
C GLY A 80 -6.94 -16.69 6.69
N CYS A 81 -6.92 -15.38 6.95
CA CYS A 81 -5.73 -14.54 6.81
C CYS A 81 -5.32 -13.90 8.13
N LYS A 82 -4.03 -13.98 8.48
CA LYS A 82 -3.48 -13.33 9.69
C LYS A 82 -3.37 -11.81 9.55
N VAL A 83 -3.29 -11.31 8.32
CA VAL A 83 -3.18 -9.88 8.02
C VAL A 83 -4.60 -9.33 7.85
N PRO A 84 -5.05 -8.38 8.68
CA PRO A 84 -6.37 -7.77 8.51
C PRO A 84 -6.36 -6.78 7.34
N ARG A 85 -7.55 -6.45 6.83
CA ARG A 85 -7.76 -5.30 5.92
C ARG A 85 -8.10 -4.04 6.70
N LEU A 86 -8.00 -2.89 6.03
CA LEU A 86 -8.65 -1.66 6.46
C LEU A 86 -10.17 -1.85 6.47
N GLU A 87 -10.83 -1.32 7.49
CA GLU A 87 -12.29 -1.21 7.53
C GLU A 87 -12.79 -0.34 6.36
N ALA A 88 -12.05 0.74 6.05
CA ALA A 88 -12.34 1.66 4.96
C ALA A 88 -11.98 1.13 3.55
N ALA A 89 -11.62 -0.14 3.38
CA ALA A 89 -11.42 -0.72 2.06
C ALA A 89 -12.76 -0.75 1.27
N LEU A 90 -12.71 -0.38 -0.01
CA LEU A 90 -13.78 -0.67 -0.98
C LEU A 90 -13.71 -2.13 -1.41
N ALA A 91 -12.49 -2.62 -1.62
CA ALA A 91 -12.17 -4.01 -1.89
C ALA A 91 -10.76 -4.32 -1.35
N HIS A 92 -10.41 -5.60 -1.30
CA HIS A 92 -9.08 -6.04 -0.93
C HIS A 92 -8.63 -7.24 -1.75
N ASP A 93 -7.31 -7.40 -1.85
CA ASP A 93 -6.64 -8.62 -2.30
C ASP A 93 -5.68 -9.10 -1.20
N VAL A 94 -5.71 -10.38 -0.89
CA VAL A 94 -4.67 -11.07 -0.10
C VAL A 94 -3.59 -11.51 -1.07
N LEU A 95 -2.38 -11.00 -0.88
CA LEU A 95 -1.21 -11.32 -1.68
C LEU A 95 -0.32 -12.32 -0.95
N GLU A 96 0.13 -13.33 -1.69
CA GLU A 96 1.18 -14.24 -1.27
C GLU A 96 2.39 -14.10 -2.20
N VAL A 97 3.57 -13.93 -1.61
CA VAL A 97 4.84 -13.83 -2.33
C VAL A 97 5.15 -15.16 -3.01
N VAL A 98 5.40 -15.12 -4.32
CA VAL A 98 5.81 -16.29 -5.13
C VAL A 98 7.28 -16.27 -5.49
N SER A 99 7.88 -15.08 -5.62
CA SER A 99 9.31 -14.93 -5.88
C SER A 99 9.80 -13.54 -5.47
N ILE A 100 11.11 -13.45 -5.24
CA ILE A 100 11.77 -12.21 -4.81
C ILE A 100 12.95 -11.96 -5.76
N ALA A 101 12.94 -10.81 -6.42
CA ALA A 101 14.13 -10.27 -7.08
C ALA A 101 14.85 -9.31 -6.10
N PRO A 102 16.04 -9.68 -5.60
CA PRO A 102 16.76 -8.84 -4.64
C PRO A 102 17.29 -7.58 -5.31
N ASP A 103 17.35 -6.50 -4.53
CA ASP A 103 17.94 -5.22 -4.91
C ASP A 103 18.40 -4.50 -3.62
N GLU A 104 19.51 -3.76 -3.71
CA GLU A 104 20.13 -3.08 -2.56
C GLU A 104 19.26 -1.97 -1.98
N ARG A 105 18.36 -1.40 -2.77
CA ARG A 105 17.50 -0.28 -2.38
C ARG A 105 16.01 -0.62 -2.43
N ARG A 106 15.58 -1.40 -3.41
CA ARG A 106 14.15 -1.62 -3.70
C ARG A 106 13.91 -3.03 -4.27
N PRO A 107 13.96 -4.08 -3.44
CA PRO A 107 13.66 -5.45 -3.86
C PRO A 107 12.23 -5.55 -4.41
N ARG A 108 12.00 -6.51 -5.31
CA ARG A 108 10.69 -6.73 -5.95
C ARG A 108 10.14 -8.08 -5.54
N PHE A 109 8.95 -8.08 -4.94
CA PHE A 109 8.23 -9.27 -4.54
C PHE A 109 7.11 -9.51 -5.53
N THR A 110 7.26 -10.51 -6.39
CA THR A 110 6.16 -10.96 -7.25
C THR A 110 5.19 -11.75 -6.37
N CYS A 111 3.91 -11.42 -6.47
CA CYS A 111 2.86 -11.97 -5.64
C CYS A 111 1.70 -12.48 -6.49
N ARG A 112 1.12 -13.61 -6.08
CA ARG A 112 -0.18 -14.08 -6.58
C ARG A 112 -1.29 -13.55 -5.67
N VAL A 113 -2.49 -13.39 -6.22
CA VAL A 113 -3.70 -13.12 -5.43
C VAL A 113 -4.23 -14.45 -4.88
N ALA A 114 -4.25 -14.59 -3.57
CA ALA A 114 -4.73 -15.79 -2.88
C ALA A 114 -6.22 -15.72 -2.55
N ALA A 115 -6.73 -14.53 -2.26
CA ALA A 115 -8.14 -14.27 -2.02
C ALA A 115 -8.44 -12.80 -2.32
N SER A 116 -9.71 -12.50 -2.61
CA SER A 116 -10.19 -11.13 -2.83
C SER A 116 -11.54 -10.95 -2.17
N GLY A 117 -11.94 -9.70 -1.91
CA GLY A 117 -13.30 -9.40 -1.49
C GLY A 117 -13.68 -7.95 -1.69
N GLN A 118 -14.96 -7.72 -1.97
CA GLN A 118 -15.56 -6.41 -2.20
C GLN A 118 -16.48 -6.05 -1.03
N HIS A 119 -16.39 -4.81 -0.56
CA HIS A 119 -17.07 -4.33 0.65
C HIS A 119 -17.97 -3.14 0.37
N ARG A 120 -17.56 -2.24 -0.53
CA ARG A 120 -18.32 -1.04 -0.90
C ARG A 120 -18.10 -0.69 -2.37
N PRO A 121 -19.14 -0.17 -3.06
CA PRO A 121 -19.01 0.25 -4.45
C PRO A 121 -18.19 1.54 -4.58
N PHE A 122 -17.36 1.63 -5.62
CA PHE A 122 -16.72 2.88 -6.01
C PHE A 122 -17.79 3.89 -6.46
N GLN A 123 -17.77 5.09 -5.87
CA GLN A 123 -18.79 6.12 -6.11
C GLN A 123 -18.44 7.07 -7.28
N GLY A 124 -17.29 6.88 -7.91
CA GLY A 124 -16.81 7.75 -8.98
C GLY A 124 -15.62 8.61 -8.58
N MET A 125 -15.03 9.28 -9.57
CA MET A 125 -13.86 10.12 -9.40
C MET A 125 -14.21 11.40 -8.65
N ASN A 126 -13.31 11.84 -7.76
CA ASN A 126 -13.42 13.11 -7.06
C ASN A 126 -12.09 13.86 -7.18
N ARG A 127 -12.13 15.07 -7.76
CA ARG A 127 -10.93 15.89 -8.00
C ARG A 127 -10.21 16.26 -6.70
N ALA A 128 -10.93 16.54 -5.63
CA ALA A 128 -10.32 16.89 -4.35
C ALA A 128 -9.59 15.67 -3.74
N LYS A 129 -10.18 14.48 -3.83
CA LYS A 129 -9.51 13.24 -3.42
C LYS A 129 -8.22 13.01 -4.21
N ALA A 130 -8.27 13.15 -5.54
CA ALA A 130 -7.08 13.03 -6.38
C ALA A 130 -5.98 14.04 -5.98
N ALA A 131 -6.33 15.30 -5.77
CA ALA A 131 -5.37 16.33 -5.36
C ALA A 131 -4.74 16.03 -3.98
N VAL A 132 -5.52 15.51 -3.02
CA VAL A 132 -4.98 15.10 -1.71
C VAL A 132 -3.98 13.94 -1.85
N LEU A 133 -4.25 12.98 -2.75
CA LEU A 133 -3.33 11.87 -3.01
C LEU A 133 -1.99 12.39 -3.57
N GLU A 134 -2.04 13.26 -4.58
CA GLU A 134 -0.83 13.89 -5.16
C GLU A 134 -0.05 14.68 -4.10
N ALA A 135 -0.73 15.55 -3.34
CA ALA A 135 -0.10 16.32 -2.27
C ALA A 135 0.54 15.42 -1.21
N ALA A 136 -0.11 14.30 -0.86
CA ALA A 136 0.45 13.34 0.10
C ALA A 136 1.76 12.72 -0.44
N ILE A 137 1.79 12.34 -1.72
CA ILE A 137 3.00 11.85 -2.39
C ILE A 137 4.10 12.91 -2.44
N LEU A 138 3.74 14.17 -2.69
CA LEU A 138 4.69 15.30 -2.70
C LEU A 138 5.32 15.49 -1.31
N VAL A 139 4.50 15.43 -0.25
CA VAL A 139 4.95 15.54 1.15
C VAL A 139 6.01 14.48 1.47
N SER A 140 5.86 13.26 0.97
CA SER A 140 6.85 12.19 1.20
C SER A 140 8.20 12.44 0.50
N ARG A 141 8.30 13.46 -0.35
CA ARG A 141 9.48 13.80 -1.16
C ARG A 141 10.05 15.19 -0.85
N LEU A 142 9.49 15.93 0.11
CA LEU A 142 9.89 17.31 0.41
C LEU A 142 11.40 17.46 0.70
N THR A 143 12.02 16.47 1.34
CA THR A 143 13.45 16.51 1.65
C THR A 143 14.35 16.22 0.44
N MET A 144 13.77 15.83 -0.70
CA MET A 144 14.47 15.45 -1.93
C MET A 144 14.19 16.37 -3.12
N LEU A 145 13.22 17.28 -3.01
CA LEU A 145 12.79 18.14 -4.12
C LEU A 145 13.14 19.62 -3.87
N PRO A 146 13.57 20.37 -4.91
CA PRO A 146 13.70 21.83 -4.82
C PRO A 146 12.34 22.51 -4.55
N ALA A 147 12.35 23.64 -3.85
CA ALA A 147 11.13 24.39 -3.50
C ALA A 147 10.29 24.80 -4.72
N GLU A 148 10.92 25.27 -5.79
CA GLU A 148 10.25 25.64 -7.05
C GLU A 148 9.44 24.47 -7.64
N LYS A 149 9.98 23.25 -7.58
CA LYS A 149 9.29 22.05 -8.04
C LYS A 149 8.14 21.61 -7.13
N ILE A 150 8.13 22.05 -5.87
CA ILE A 150 7.02 21.81 -4.94
C ILE A 150 5.90 22.82 -5.17
N GLU A 151 6.23 24.05 -5.58
CA GLU A 151 5.26 25.12 -5.86
C GLU A 151 4.53 24.95 -7.20
N ASP A 152 5.15 24.27 -8.17
CA ASP A 152 4.58 24.01 -9.51
C ASP A 152 3.62 22.80 -9.57
N GLU A 153 3.50 22.01 -8.48
CA GLU A 153 2.62 20.82 -8.35
C GLU A 153 1.32 21.15 -7.58
#